data_AF-A0A0S8GFT4-F1
#
_entry.id   AF-A0A0S8GFT4-F1
#
_cell.length_a   1.000
_cell.length_b   1.000
_cell.length_c   1.000
_cell.angle_alpha   90.00
_cell.angle_beta   90.00
_cell.angle_gamma   90.00
#
_symmetry.space_group_name_H-M   'P 1'
#
loop_
_entity.id
_entity.type
_entity.pdbx_description
1 polymer ?
#
loop_
_entity_poly.entity_id
_entity_poly.type
_entity_poly.pdbx_seq_one_letter_code
_entity_poly.pdbx_strand_id
1 'polypeptide(L)' 'MAFALLGSGSAGNAAVIAAGRTRVLLDCGFSARETERRLARAGLADVPLSAILITHEHSDHVGGAVACARRFRVP' A
#
# COMPACT_ATOMS: atom_id res chain seq x y z
N MET A 1 17.70 -0.90 2.10
CA MET A 1 16.38 -1.46 1.75
C MET A 1 15.55 -1.49 3.03
N ALA A 2 14.27 -1.15 2.98
CA ALA A 2 13.41 -1.05 4.16
C ALA A 2 12.00 -1.61 3.87
N PHE A 3 11.37 -2.14 4.91
CA PHE A 3 10.06 -2.79 4.85
C PHE A 3 9.18 -2.26 5.98
N ALA A 4 7.91 -1.99 5.68
CA ALA A 4 6.91 -1.66 6.68
C ALA A 4 5.63 -2.44 6.40
N LEU A 5 5.23 -3.31 7.34
CA LEU A 5 3.97 -4.02 7.24
C LEU A 5 2.83 -3.08 7.65
N LEU A 6 1.88 -2.82 6.76
CA LEU A 6 0.70 -2.02 7.08
C LEU A 6 -0.40 -2.91 7.64
N GLY A 7 -0.49 -4.16 7.19
CA GLY A 7 -1.36 -5.18 7.78
C GLY A 7 -1.27 -6.51 7.05
N SER A 8 -1.73 -7.56 7.73
CA SER A 8 -1.81 -8.92 7.20
C SER A 8 -3.03 -9.62 7.80
N GLY A 9 -3.82 -10.29 6.96
CA GLY A 9 -5.02 -11.05 7.36
C GLY A 9 -6.28 -10.67 6.57
N SER A 10 -7.41 -11.28 6.92
CA SER A 10 -8.68 -11.18 6.18
C SER A 10 -9.27 -9.77 6.06
N ALA A 11 -8.86 -8.85 6.94
CA ALA A 11 -9.28 -7.44 6.89
C ALA A 11 -8.51 -6.62 5.83
N GLY A 12 -7.48 -7.20 5.22
CA GLY A 12 -6.64 -6.58 4.20
C GLY A 12 -5.15 -6.83 4.43
N ASN A 13 -4.43 -6.98 3.33
CA ASN A 13 -2.99 -7.12 3.27
C ASN A 13 -2.41 -5.90 2.55
N ALA A 14 -1.36 -5.32 3.14
CA ALA A 14 -0.56 -4.30 2.51
C ALA A 14 0.79 -4.16 3.21
N ALA A 15 1.84 -3.93 2.44
CA ALA A 15 3.17 -3.60 2.94
C ALA A 15 3.82 -2.53 2.06
N VAL A 16 4.74 -1.76 2.63
CA VAL A 16 5.59 -0.85 1.88
C VAL A 16 6.99 -1.44 1.77
N ILE A 17 7.50 -1.50 0.54
CA ILE A 17 8.88 -1.88 0.24
C ILE A 17 9.60 -0.66 -0.31
N ALA A 18 10.72 -0.28 0.30
CA ALA A 18 11.52 0.86 -0.11
C ALA A 18 12.97 0.47 -0.44
N ALA A 19 13.43 0.88 -1.62
CA ALA A 19 14.80 0.69 -2.08
C ALA A 19 15.28 1.96 -2.80
N GLY A 20 16.24 2.67 -2.19
CA GLY A 20 16.71 3.96 -2.69
C GLY A 20 15.57 4.97 -2.76
N ARG A 21 15.32 5.50 -3.97
CA ARG A 21 14.24 6.46 -4.24
C ARG A 21 12.91 5.80 -4.60
N THR A 22 12.90 4.47 -4.78
CA THR A 22 11.71 3.72 -5.18
C THR A 22 11.01 3.19 -3.95
N ARG A 23 9.69 3.36 -3.91
CA ARG A 23 8.85 2.82 -2.85
C ARG A 23 7.56 2.28 -3.44
N VAL A 24 7.28 1.02 -3.19
CA VAL A 24 6.07 0.37 -3.72
C VAL A 24 5.18 -0.05 -2.57
N LEU A 25 3.87 0.05 -2.81
CA LEU A 25 2.86 -0.57 -1.97
C LEU A 25 2.62 -1.98 -2.51
N LEU A 26 3.07 -2.99 -1.77
CA LEU A 26 2.78 -4.39 -2.05
C LEU A 26 1.41 -4.72 -1.47
N ASP A 27 0.48 -5.10 -2.34
CA ASP A 27 -0.95 -5.27 -2.09
C ASP A 27 -1.66 -4.01 -1.58
N CYS A 28 -2.94 -3.85 -1.93
CA CYS A 28 -3.81 -2.83 -1.36
C CYS A 28 -5.15 -3.48 -1.01
N GLY A 29 -5.14 -4.32 0.03
CA GLY A 29 -6.34 -4.94 0.59
C GLY A 29 -7.25 -3.99 1.36
N PHE A 30 -6.71 -2.83 1.77
CA PHE A 30 -7.44 -1.82 2.54
C PHE A 30 -8.03 -0.73 1.66
N SER A 31 -9.11 -0.09 2.10
CA SER A 31 -9.59 1.15 1.46
C SER A 31 -8.50 2.23 1.41
N ALA A 32 -8.55 3.14 0.42
CA ALA A 32 -7.56 4.22 0.29
C ALA A 32 -7.39 5.06 1.58
N ARG A 33 -8.51 5.35 2.27
CA ARG A 33 -8.50 6.07 3.56
C ARG A 33 -7.78 5.30 4.66
N GLU A 34 -7.98 3.98 4.69
CA GLU A 34 -7.34 3.11 5.67
C GLU A 34 -5.84 2.96 5.40
N THR A 35 -5.47 2.81 4.12
CA THR A 35 -4.08 2.79 3.68
C THR A 35 -3.36 4.08 4.07
N GLU A 36 -3.96 5.25 3.83
CA GLU A 36 -3.40 6.54 4.26
C GLU A 36 -3.17 6.61 5.77
N ARG A 37 -4.16 6.18 6.56
CA ARG A 37 -4.04 6.15 8.02
C ARG A 37 -2.87 5.26 8.47
N ARG A 38 -2.69 4.11 7.84
CA ARG A 38 -1.62 3.16 8.17
C ARG A 38 -0.26 3.69 7.73
N LEU A 39 -0.17 4.30 6.55
CA LEU A 39 1.04 5.00 6.09
C LEU A 39 1.43 6.10 7.09
N ALA A 40 0.48 6.92 7.54
CA ALA A 40 0.74 7.95 8.55
C ALA A 40 1.25 7.37 9.88
N ARG A 41 0.62 6.29 10.36
CA ARG A 41 1.09 5.58 11.58
C ARG A 41 2.50 5.00 11.42
N ALA A 42 2.88 4.60 10.21
CA ALA A 42 4.22 4.12 9.89
C ALA A 42 5.23 5.26 9.62
N GLY A 43 4.83 6.54 9.75
CA GLY A 43 5.70 7.69 9.46
C GLY A 43 5.95 7.89 7.96
N LEU A 44 5.06 7.41 7.10
CA LEU A 44 5.17 7.42 5.64
C LEU A 44 4.12 8.31 4.95
N ALA A 45 3.43 9.19 5.69
CA ALA A 45 2.35 10.03 5.15
C ALA A 45 2.80 10.91 3.98
N ASP A 46 3.95 11.58 4.15
CA ASP A 46 4.45 12.57 3.18
C ASP A 46 5.39 11.95 2.13
N VAL A 47 5.49 10.62 2.11
CA VAL A 47 6.47 9.92 1.31
C VAL A 47 5.80 9.33 0.06
N PRO A 48 6.15 9.79 -1.15
CA PRO A 48 5.46 9.37 -2.36
C PRO A 48 5.69 7.88 -2.64
N LEU A 49 4.62 7.20 -3.01
CA LEU A 49 4.66 5.87 -3.60
C LEU A 49 5.03 5.99 -5.09
N SER A 50 5.71 4.97 -5.61
CA SER A 50 6.09 4.86 -7.02
C SER A 50 5.12 4.00 -7.82
N ALA A 51 4.57 2.95 -7.20
CA ALA A 51 3.64 2.01 -7.82
C ALA A 51 2.92 1.17 -6.75
N ILE A 52 1.85 0.51 -7.15
CA ILE A 52 1.22 -0.59 -6.39
C ILE A 52 1.54 -1.90 -7.11
N LEU A 53 2.01 -2.90 -6.36
CA LEU A 53 2.27 -4.24 -6.87
C LEU A 53 1.30 -5.20 -6.20
N ILE A 54 0.50 -5.92 -6.98
CA ILE A 54 -0.45 -6.91 -6.47
C ILE A 54 0.14 -8.30 -6.63
N THR A 55 0.12 -9.08 -5.55
CA THR A 55 0.63 -10.46 -5.54
C THR A 55 -0.32 -11.42 -6.25
N HIS A 56 -1.62 -11.32 -5.97
CA HIS A 56 -2.70 -12.13 -6.54
C HIS A 56 -4.07 -11.46 -6.33
N GLU A 57 -5.11 -12.01 -6.97
CA GLU A 57 -6.43 -11.40 -7.16
C GLU A 57 -7.45 -11.60 -6.03
N HIS A 58 -7.02 -12.04 -4.85
CA HIS A 58 -7.95 -12.15 -3.72
C HIS A 58 -8.36 -10.77 -3.19
N SER A 59 -9.61 -10.66 -2.72
CA SER A 59 -10.22 -9.39 -2.33
C SER A 59 -9.47 -8.68 -1.21
N ASP A 60 -8.86 -9.43 -0.29
CA ASP A 60 -8.04 -8.92 0.81
C ASP A 60 -6.63 -8.48 0.35
N HIS A 61 -6.30 -8.57 -0.94
CA HIS A 61 -5.08 -8.03 -1.54
C HIS A 61 -5.36 -6.93 -2.57
N VAL A 62 -6.45 -7.04 -3.33
CA VAL A 62 -6.75 -6.12 -4.45
C VAL A 62 -7.91 -5.15 -4.17
N GLY A 63 -8.68 -5.36 -3.10
CA GLY A 63 -9.97 -4.68 -2.87
C GLY A 63 -9.92 -3.15 -2.84
N GLY A 64 -8.78 -2.57 -2.45
CA GLY A 64 -8.55 -1.13 -2.47
C GLY A 64 -7.70 -0.61 -3.62
N ALA A 65 -7.15 -1.48 -4.47
CA ALA A 65 -6.08 -1.15 -5.42
C ALA A 65 -6.43 0.02 -6.35
N VAL A 66 -7.62 0.00 -6.97
CA VAL A 66 -8.08 1.06 -7.89
C VAL A 66 -8.22 2.41 -7.16
N ALA A 67 -8.77 2.39 -5.94
CA ALA A 67 -8.92 3.60 -5.14
C ALA A 67 -7.55 4.14 -4.67
N CYS A 68 -6.66 3.26 -4.22
CA CYS A 68 -5.27 3.56 -3.87
C CYS A 68 -4.54 4.20 -5.08
N ALA A 69 -4.57 3.56 -6.25
CA ALA A 69 -3.89 4.03 -7.47
C ALA A 69 -4.32 5.45 -7.85
N ARG A 70 -5.63 5.70 -7.87
CA ARG A 70 -6.19 7.04 -8.12
C ARG A 70 -5.81 8.06 -7.06
N ARG A 71 -5.86 7.68 -5.79
CA ARG A 71 -5.58 8.56 -4.65
C ARG A 71 -4.12 8.99 -4.62
N PHE A 72 -3.21 8.04 -4.78
CA PHE A 72 -1.77 8.29 -4.75
C PHE A 72 -1.19 8.69 -6.12
N ARG A 73 -2.00 8.64 -7.18
CA ARG A 73 -1.61 8.95 -8.57
C ARG A 73 -0.43 8.10 -9.05
N VAL A 74 -0.53 6.81 -8.80
CA VAL A 74 0.48 5.81 -9.17
C VAL A 74 -0.15 4.72 -10.04
N PRO A 75 0.65 4.07 -10.90
CA PRO A 75 0.22 2.85 -11.56
C PRO A 75 -0.08 1.73 -10.54
#